data_AF-A0A6P0Z5L4-F1
#
_entry.id   AF-A0A6P0Z5L4-F1
#
_cell.length_a   1.000
_cell.length_b   1.000
_cell.length_c   1.000
_cell.angle_alpha   90.00
_cell.angle_beta   90.00
_cell.angle_gamma   90.00
#
_symmetry.space_group_name_H-M   'P 1'
#
loop_
_entity.id
_entity.type
_entity.pdbx_description
1 polymer ?
#
loop_
_entity_poly.entity_id
_entity_poly.type
_entity_poly.pdbx_seq_one_letter_code
_entity_poly.pdbx_strand_id
1 'polypeptide(L)'
;MKRIDREQSYTFSKFFELKIEPKDLAQYFGYSFVRKKLVLPPYEEDLDQVKQLKERIEEILPHASLSSEAARRELLISPLMLDLVHYTKAEILIEYAIKVSEQLQGSLDYFLERSNSMLVIEAKKEDLDYGMTQLIAELIALEQWQEAKDQ
;
A
#
# COMPACT_ATOMS: atom_id res chain seq x y z
N MET A 1 24.62 8.05 -8.51
CA MET A 1 23.32 7.36 -8.66
C MET A 1 23.43 6.05 -7.92
N LYS A 2 22.61 5.81 -6.88
CA LYS A 2 22.61 4.52 -6.18
C LYS A 2 22.14 3.46 -7.17
N ARG A 3 22.87 2.34 -7.28
CA ARG A 3 22.59 1.26 -8.25
C ARG A 3 21.99 0.07 -7.52
N ILE A 4 20.99 -0.54 -8.14
CA ILE A 4 20.39 -1.81 -7.71
C ILE A 4 21.34 -2.94 -8.18
N ASP A 5 21.71 -3.84 -7.27
CA ASP A 5 22.53 -5.00 -7.58
C ASP A 5 21.65 -6.17 -8.04
N ARG A 6 21.88 -6.64 -9.27
CA ARG A 6 21.07 -7.71 -9.87
C ARG A 6 21.18 -9.05 -9.15
N GLU A 7 22.31 -9.29 -8.50
CA GLU A 7 22.57 -10.53 -7.78
C GLU A 7 22.12 -10.47 -6.31
N GLN A 8 21.73 -9.28 -5.83
CA GLN A 8 21.24 -9.09 -4.47
C GLN A 8 19.73 -9.36 -4.39
N SER A 9 19.34 -10.07 -3.33
CA SER A 9 17.95 -10.25 -2.93
C SER A 9 17.41 -8.98 -2.26
N TYR A 10 16.26 -8.49 -2.70
CA TYR A 10 15.61 -7.28 -2.19
C TYR A 10 14.19 -7.58 -1.73
N THR A 11 13.85 -7.11 -0.53
CA THR A 11 12.47 -7.03 -0.05
C THR A 11 11.87 -5.66 -0.34
N PHE A 12 10.54 -5.53 -0.29
CA PHE A 12 9.85 -4.24 -0.43
C PHE A 12 10.40 -3.17 0.53
N SER A 13 10.56 -3.50 1.82
CA SER A 13 11.16 -2.62 2.82
C SER A 13 12.62 -2.25 2.51
N LYS A 14 13.36 -3.11 1.80
CA LYS A 14 14.74 -2.80 1.42
C LYS A 14 14.80 -1.69 0.36
N PHE A 15 13.84 -1.62 -0.56
CA PHE A 15 13.77 -0.54 -1.54
C PHE A 15 13.54 0.83 -0.90
N PHE A 16 12.79 0.89 0.20
CA PHE A 16 12.65 2.10 1.01
C PHE A 16 14.02 2.57 1.53
N GLU A 17 14.83 1.66 2.10
CA GLU A 17 16.15 1.98 2.65
C GLU A 17 17.16 2.42 1.59
N LEU A 18 17.04 1.92 0.37
CA LEU A 18 17.93 2.28 -0.72
C LEU A 18 17.83 3.76 -1.07
N LYS A 19 16.71 4.43 -0.78
CA LYS A 19 16.50 5.85 -1.10
C LYS A 19 16.78 6.15 -2.58
N ILE A 20 16.27 5.29 -3.45
CA ILE A 20 16.27 5.50 -4.90
C ILE A 20 15.00 6.22 -5.30
N GLU A 21 15.08 7.01 -6.36
CA GLU A 21 13.91 7.73 -6.86
C GLU A 21 12.85 6.75 -7.40
N PRO A 22 11.55 6.97 -7.12
CA PRO A 22 10.48 6.08 -7.58
C PRO A 22 10.49 5.85 -9.11
N LYS A 23 10.79 6.90 -9.89
CA LYS A 23 10.89 6.80 -11.36
C LYS A 23 12.04 5.91 -11.83
N ASP A 24 13.16 5.91 -11.11
CA ASP A 24 14.37 5.17 -11.49
C ASP A 24 14.15 3.67 -11.19
N LEU A 25 13.46 3.36 -10.09
CA LEU A 25 13.03 2.00 -9.76
C LEU A 25 12.04 1.45 -10.79
N ALA A 26 11.02 2.24 -11.15
CA ALA A 26 10.06 1.85 -12.19
C ALA A 26 10.78 1.52 -13.51
N GLN A 27 11.69 2.41 -13.95
CA GLN A 27 12.47 2.20 -15.17
C GLN A 27 13.36 0.94 -15.08
N TYR A 28 13.97 0.68 -13.92
CA TYR A 28 14.79 -0.52 -13.71
C TYR A 28 14.00 -1.82 -13.97
N PHE A 29 12.75 -1.88 -13.54
CA PHE A 29 11.86 -3.01 -13.77
C PHE A 29 11.11 -2.96 -15.12
N GLY A 30 11.39 -1.97 -15.98
CA GLY A 30 10.77 -1.86 -17.30
C GLY A 30 9.43 -1.11 -17.33
N TYR A 31 9.04 -0.45 -16.24
CA TYR A 31 7.80 0.33 -16.14
C TYR A 31 8.04 1.83 -16.36
N SER A 32 7.00 2.54 -16.78
CA SER A 32 7.01 3.99 -16.86
C SER A 32 6.41 4.63 -15.61
N PHE A 33 6.95 5.76 -15.16
CA PHE A 33 6.40 6.53 -14.04
C PHE A 33 5.86 7.88 -14.52
N VAL A 34 4.59 8.17 -14.21
CA VAL A 34 3.94 9.44 -14.57
C VAL A 34 3.19 10.00 -13.37
N ARG A 35 3.36 11.31 -13.11
CA ARG A 35 2.56 12.05 -12.12
C ARG A 35 1.44 12.79 -12.83
N LYS A 36 0.19 12.49 -12.47
CA LYS A 36 -1.00 13.16 -13.00
C LYS A 36 -1.89 13.59 -11.85
N LYS A 37 -2.57 14.73 -12.00
CA LYS A 37 -3.68 15.09 -11.11
C LYS A 37 -4.87 14.20 -11.46
N LEU A 38 -5.39 13.48 -10.48
CA LEU A 38 -6.62 12.71 -10.63
C LEU A 38 -7.81 13.58 -10.24
N VAL A 39 -8.85 13.54 -11.06
CA VAL A 39 -10.18 14.08 -10.71
C VAL A 39 -11.05 12.86 -10.52
N LEU A 40 -11.33 12.52 -9.26
CA LEU A 40 -12.20 11.40 -8.91
C LEU A 40 -13.66 11.87 -8.97
N PRO A 41 -14.58 11.03 -9.46
CA PRO A 41 -16.00 11.36 -9.44
C PRO A 41 -16.46 11.53 -7.98
N PRO A 42 -17.37 12.49 -7.70
CA PRO A 42 -17.98 12.59 -6.39
C PRO A 42 -18.81 11.34 -6.10
N TYR A 43 -18.85 10.94 -4.83
CA TYR A 43 -19.77 9.93 -4.33
C TYR A 43 -20.87 10.65 -3.55
N GLU A 44 -22.12 10.50 -3.98
CA GLU A 44 -23.26 11.27 -3.45
C GLU A 44 -24.16 10.48 -2.50
N GLU A 45 -23.93 9.16 -2.36
CA GLU A 45 -24.67 8.36 -1.40
C GLU A 45 -24.12 8.56 0.02
N ASP A 46 -24.97 8.25 1.00
CA ASP A 46 -24.60 8.35 2.40
C ASP A 46 -23.61 7.25 2.79
N LEU A 47 -22.57 7.64 3.54
CA LEU A 47 -21.58 6.73 4.11
C LEU A 47 -21.82 6.68 5.61
N ASP A 48 -22.69 5.75 6.00
CA ASP A 48 -23.28 5.64 7.34
C ASP A 48 -22.25 5.44 8.48
N GLN A 49 -21.07 4.90 8.19
CA GLN A 49 -20.00 4.68 9.18
C GLN A 49 -19.02 5.85 9.33
N VAL A 50 -18.92 6.77 8.35
CA VAL A 50 -17.84 7.78 8.33
C VAL A 50 -17.87 8.69 9.56
N LYS A 51 -19.07 9.09 9.99
CA LYS A 51 -19.23 9.90 11.20
C LYS A 51 -18.74 9.16 12.46
N GLN A 52 -19.16 7.90 12.62
CA GLN A 52 -18.80 7.10 13.80
C GLN A 52 -17.31 6.75 13.82
N LEU A 53 -16.72 6.46 12.65
CA LEU A 53 -15.29 6.23 12.51
C LEU A 53 -14.49 7.44 12.97
N LYS A 54 -14.88 8.64 12.51
CA LYS A 54 -14.23 9.89 12.89
C LYS A 54 -14.31 10.12 14.41
N GLU A 55 -15.50 10.00 14.98
CA GLU A 55 -15.72 10.17 16.43
C GLU A 55 -14.82 9.21 17.24
N ARG A 56 -14.78 7.92 16.85
CA ARG A 56 -13.95 6.91 17.53
C ARG A 56 -12.45 7.19 17.44
N ILE A 57 -11.97 7.63 16.27
CA ILE A 57 -10.56 8.01 16.09
C ILE A 57 -10.25 9.23 16.97
N GLU A 58 -11.10 10.25 16.98
CA GLU A 58 -10.90 11.46 17.79
C GLU A 58 -10.91 11.15 19.29
N GLU A 59 -11.76 10.23 19.75
CA GLU A 59 -11.82 9.78 21.14
C GLU A 59 -10.56 9.02 21.58
N ILE A 60 -9.98 8.17 20.72
CA ILE A 60 -8.83 7.33 21.10
C ILE A 60 -7.49 8.08 21.00
N LEU A 61 -7.40 9.08 20.11
CA LEU A 61 -6.15 9.82 19.83
C LEU A 61 -5.47 10.40 21.08
N PRO A 62 -6.17 11.04 22.04
CA PRO A 62 -5.55 11.57 23.26
C PRO A 62 -5.00 10.49 24.21
N HIS A 63 -5.43 9.24 24.04
CA HIS A 63 -5.14 8.13 24.96
C HIS A 63 -4.22 7.07 24.35
N ALA A 64 -3.80 7.23 23.09
CA ALA A 64 -2.99 6.26 22.38
C ALA A 64 -1.67 6.85 21.87
N SER A 65 -0.60 6.07 21.97
CA SER A 65 0.69 6.42 21.37
C SER A 65 0.76 5.90 19.94
N LEU A 66 0.92 6.80 18.97
CA LEU A 66 1.06 6.48 17.55
C LEU A 66 2.52 6.44 17.08
N SER A 67 3.45 6.04 17.96
CA SER A 67 4.90 6.13 17.71
C SER A 67 5.45 5.07 16.73
N SER A 68 4.75 3.94 16.57
CA SER A 68 5.11 2.84 15.68
C SER A 68 4.19 2.72 14.47
N GLU A 69 4.68 2.11 13.39
CA GLU A 69 3.85 1.78 12.21
C GLU A 69 2.72 0.83 12.58
N ALA A 70 3.01 -0.19 13.39
CA ALA A 70 2.00 -1.13 13.90
C ALA A 70 0.85 -0.41 14.65
N ALA A 71 1.17 0.53 15.55
CA ALA A 71 0.14 1.26 16.30
C ALA A 71 -0.74 2.13 15.39
N ARG A 72 -0.16 2.82 14.41
CA ARG A 72 -0.93 3.59 13.42
C ARG A 72 -1.78 2.69 12.53
N ARG A 73 -1.22 1.57 12.10
CA ARG A 73 -1.90 0.56 11.31
C ARG A 73 -3.13 0.05 12.03
N GLU A 74 -3.00 -0.29 13.31
CA GLU A 74 -4.10 -0.83 14.11
C GLU A 74 -5.16 0.21 14.50
N LEU A 75 -4.72 1.41 14.92
CA LEU A 75 -5.63 2.40 15.51
C LEU A 75 -6.25 3.36 14.48
N LEU A 76 -5.61 3.56 13.33
CA LEU A 76 -6.08 4.51 12.31
C LEU A 76 -6.46 3.82 11.01
N ILE A 77 -5.57 2.96 10.47
CA ILE A 77 -5.76 2.38 9.13
C ILE A 77 -6.75 1.22 9.16
N SER A 78 -6.60 0.28 10.11
CA SER A 78 -7.45 -0.90 10.24
C SER A 78 -8.94 -0.55 10.33
N PRO A 79 -9.37 0.40 11.20
CA PRO A 79 -10.79 0.77 11.28
C PRO A 79 -11.33 1.33 9.95
N LEU A 80 -10.52 2.14 9.25
CA LEU A 80 -10.88 2.64 7.92
C LEU A 80 -11.01 1.49 6.91
N MET A 81 -10.16 0.47 6.98
CA MET A 81 -10.23 -0.68 6.07
C MET A 81 -11.49 -1.50 6.29
N LEU A 82 -11.90 -1.70 7.54
CA LEU A 82 -13.13 -2.40 7.87
C LEU A 82 -14.36 -1.68 7.33
N ASP A 83 -14.39 -0.34 7.42
CA ASP A 83 -15.44 0.47 6.83
C ASP A 83 -15.43 0.40 5.29
N LEU A 84 -14.25 0.41 4.66
CA LEU A 84 -14.15 0.19 3.21
C LEU A 84 -14.71 -1.16 2.78
N VAL A 85 -14.44 -2.23 3.53
CA VAL A 85 -15.04 -3.56 3.27
C VAL A 85 -16.55 -3.53 3.44
N HIS A 86 -17.07 -2.80 4.44
CA HIS A 86 -18.52 -2.61 4.61
C HIS A 86 -19.17 -2.01 3.36
N TYR A 87 -18.58 -0.99 2.74
CA TYR A 87 -19.15 -0.35 1.54
C TYR A 87 -18.90 -1.13 0.25
N THR A 88 -17.69 -1.65 0.06
CA THR A 88 -17.27 -2.23 -1.22
C THR A 88 -17.58 -3.72 -1.35
N LYS A 89 -17.74 -4.40 -0.21
CA LYS A 89 -17.76 -5.87 -0.09
C LYS A 89 -16.53 -6.53 -0.71
N ALA A 90 -15.39 -5.82 -0.76
CA ALA A 90 -14.12 -6.37 -1.18
C ALA A 90 -13.61 -7.42 -0.16
N GLU A 91 -12.87 -8.40 -0.65
CA GLU A 91 -12.06 -9.26 0.23
C GLU A 91 -10.87 -8.44 0.75
N ILE A 92 -10.51 -8.64 2.01
CA ILE A 92 -9.36 -7.98 2.63
C ILE A 92 -8.34 -9.03 3.07
N LEU A 93 -7.12 -8.86 2.58
CA LEU A 93 -5.95 -9.67 2.91
C LEU A 93 -4.96 -8.79 3.66
N ILE A 94 -4.62 -9.17 4.89
CA ILE A 94 -3.77 -8.40 5.81
C ILE A 94 -2.40 -9.08 5.88
N GLU A 95 -1.33 -8.29 5.80
CA GLU A 95 0.06 -8.80 5.75
C GLU A 95 0.24 -9.84 4.62
N TYR A 96 -0.30 -9.54 3.45
CA TYR A 96 -0.35 -10.46 2.33
C TYR A 96 1.04 -10.68 1.71
N ALA A 97 1.61 -11.87 1.90
CA ALA A 97 2.93 -12.20 1.40
C ALA A 97 2.93 -12.46 -0.12
N ILE A 98 3.82 -11.77 -0.83
CA ILE A 98 4.04 -11.93 -2.28
C ILE A 98 5.52 -12.18 -2.52
N LYS A 99 5.82 -13.16 -3.37
CA LYS A 99 7.17 -13.41 -3.91
C LYS A 99 7.06 -13.75 -5.39
N VAL A 100 7.55 -12.86 -6.24
CA VAL A 100 7.65 -13.10 -7.69
C VAL A 100 9.10 -13.31 -8.15
N SER A 101 10.07 -12.71 -7.45
CA SER A 101 11.49 -12.96 -7.69
C SER A 101 12.32 -12.67 -6.44
N GLU A 102 13.63 -12.93 -6.50
CA GLU A 102 14.55 -12.52 -5.43
C GLU A 102 14.63 -11.01 -5.25
N GLN A 103 14.25 -10.23 -6.28
CA GLN A 103 14.26 -8.77 -6.23
C GLN A 103 12.89 -8.17 -5.92
N LEU A 104 11.82 -8.96 -5.92
CA LEU A 104 10.44 -8.51 -5.73
C LEU A 104 9.73 -9.49 -4.81
N GLN A 105 9.88 -9.26 -3.52
CA GLN A 105 9.27 -10.08 -2.48
C GLN A 105 9.01 -9.27 -1.20
N GLY A 106 8.04 -9.70 -0.41
CA GLY A 106 7.70 -9.07 0.86
C GLY A 106 6.23 -9.30 1.21
N SER A 107 5.67 -8.41 2.01
CA SER A 107 4.26 -8.42 2.41
C SER A 107 3.63 -7.06 2.15
N LEU A 108 2.37 -7.08 1.72
CA LEU A 108 1.52 -5.89 1.66
C LEU A 108 0.79 -5.72 3.00
N ASP A 109 0.77 -4.52 3.57
CA ASP A 109 0.06 -4.26 4.83
C ASP A 109 -1.44 -4.56 4.68
N TYR A 110 -2.07 -4.02 3.63
CA TYR A 110 -3.43 -4.33 3.23
C TYR A 110 -3.53 -4.48 1.71
N PHE A 111 -4.12 -5.60 1.29
CA PHE A 111 -4.54 -5.83 -0.09
C PHE A 111 -6.05 -6.08 -0.11
N LEU A 112 -6.78 -5.18 -0.75
CA LEU A 112 -8.21 -5.33 -0.98
C LEU A 112 -8.44 -5.73 -2.43
N GLU A 113 -9.22 -6.78 -2.64
CA GLU A 113 -9.51 -7.32 -3.96
C GLU A 113 -11.02 -7.48 -4.17
N ARG A 114 -11.45 -7.10 -5.38
CA ARG A 114 -12.79 -7.33 -5.92
C ARG A 114 -12.62 -7.65 -7.40
N SER A 115 -13.62 -8.32 -8.01
CA SER A 115 -13.51 -8.92 -9.35
C SER A 115 -12.77 -8.11 -10.41
N ASN A 116 -12.90 -6.77 -10.43
CA ASN A 116 -12.22 -5.89 -11.40
C ASN A 116 -11.51 -4.69 -10.73
N SER A 117 -11.20 -4.76 -9.44
CA SER A 117 -10.61 -3.62 -8.71
C SER A 117 -9.75 -4.11 -7.56
N MET A 118 -8.61 -3.44 -7.38
CA MET A 118 -7.68 -3.73 -6.31
C MET A 118 -7.19 -2.45 -5.64
N LEU A 119 -6.86 -2.56 -4.37
CA LEU A 119 -6.29 -1.48 -3.58
C LEU A 119 -5.19 -2.04 -2.68
N VAL A 120 -4.01 -1.43 -2.75
CA VAL A 120 -2.89 -1.68 -1.82
C VAL A 120 -2.75 -0.47 -0.91
N ILE A 121 -2.62 -0.70 0.39
CA ILE A 121 -2.41 0.37 1.38
C ILE A 121 -1.25 0.00 2.30
N GLU A 122 -0.28 0.90 2.39
CA GLU A 122 0.89 0.81 3.27
C GLU A 122 0.83 1.86 4.37
N ALA A 123 1.02 1.43 5.62
CA ALA A 123 1.14 2.34 6.75
C ALA A 123 2.61 2.78 6.89
N LYS A 124 2.91 4.06 6.64
CA LYS A 124 4.27 4.60 6.78
C LYS A 124 4.38 5.64 7.89
N LYS A 125 5.59 5.77 8.44
CA LYS A 125 5.88 6.74 9.51
C LYS A 125 5.93 8.19 9.01
N GLU A 126 6.92 8.56 8.21
CA GLU A 126 7.17 9.99 7.91
C GLU A 126 7.76 10.27 6.53
N ASP A 127 8.45 9.32 5.89
CA ASP A 127 9.10 9.55 4.59
C ASP A 127 8.24 9.01 3.43
N LEU A 128 7.27 9.82 3.01
CA LEU A 128 6.40 9.49 1.88
C LEU A 128 7.16 9.41 0.55
N ASP A 129 8.29 10.11 0.41
CA ASP A 129 9.06 10.14 -0.83
C ASP A 129 9.65 8.76 -1.13
N TYR A 130 10.27 8.12 -0.14
CA TYR A 130 10.76 6.74 -0.30
C TYR A 130 9.71 5.68 -0.01
N GLY A 131 8.63 6.03 0.71
CA GLY A 131 7.43 5.19 0.80
C GLY A 131 6.85 4.88 -0.58
N MET A 132 6.85 5.86 -1.49
CA MET A 132 6.44 5.66 -2.88
C MET A 132 7.33 4.68 -3.63
N THR A 133 8.65 4.69 -3.38
CA THR A 133 9.58 3.72 -3.99
C THR A 133 9.23 2.29 -3.59
N GLN A 134 8.95 2.05 -2.31
CA GLN A 134 8.47 0.75 -1.85
C GLN A 134 7.13 0.37 -2.51
N LEU A 135 6.17 1.30 -2.53
CA LEU A 135 4.85 1.06 -3.14
C LEU A 135 4.94 0.71 -4.63
N ILE A 136 5.88 1.30 -5.37
CA ILE A 136 6.13 0.93 -6.78
C ILE A 136 6.59 -0.53 -6.89
N ALA A 137 7.52 -0.98 -6.03
CA ALA A 137 7.97 -2.36 -6.03
C ALA A 137 6.81 -3.33 -5.74
N GLU A 138 5.94 -2.97 -4.78
CA GLU A 138 4.76 -3.73 -4.41
C GLU A 138 3.74 -3.82 -5.55
N LEU A 139 3.43 -2.70 -6.23
CA LEU A 139 2.51 -2.67 -7.36
C LEU A 139 3.02 -3.49 -8.56
N ILE A 140 4.31 -3.40 -8.85
CA ILE A 140 4.96 -4.21 -9.90
C ILE A 140 4.90 -5.70 -9.55
N ALA A 141 5.24 -6.05 -8.30
CA ALA A 141 5.19 -7.45 -7.85
C ALA A 141 3.76 -8.01 -7.89
N LEU A 142 2.77 -7.21 -7.51
CA LEU A 142 1.37 -7.61 -7.51
C LEU A 142 0.84 -7.86 -8.92
N GLU A 143 1.17 -6.99 -9.88
CA GLU A 143 0.78 -7.19 -11.28
C GLU A 143 1.40 -8.48 -11.87
N GLN A 144 2.71 -8.67 -11.72
CA GLN A 144 3.39 -9.90 -12.19
C GLN A 144 2.83 -11.16 -11.53
N TRP A 145 2.46 -11.07 -10.26
CA TRP A 145 1.88 -12.18 -9.52
C TRP A 145 0.45 -12.52 -10.00
N GLN A 146 -0.36 -11.51 -10.33
CA GLN A 146 -1.70 -11.71 -10.91
C GLN A 146 -1.61 -12.33 -12.31
N GLU A 147 -0.72 -11.85 -13.19
CA GLU A 147 -0.53 -12.45 -14.52
C GLU A 147 -0.12 -13.93 -14.45
N ALA A 148 0.66 -14.30 -13.44
CA ALA A 148 1.07 -15.69 -13.21
C ALA A 148 -0.06 -16.59 -12.68
N LYS A 149 -1.09 -16.02 -12.04
CA LYS A 149 -2.29 -16.75 -11.60
C LYS A 149 -3.27 -17.03 -12.74
N ASP A 150 -3.30 -16.15 -13.73
CA ASP A 150 -4.22 -16.24 -14.87
C ASP A 150 -3.69 -17.12 -16.02
N GLN A 151 -2.50 -17.71 -15.85
CA GLN A 151 -1.88 -18.69 -16.75
C GLN A 151 -2.06 -20.13 -16.25
#